data_AF-A0AAJ4KAJ6-F1
#
_entry.id   AF-A0AAJ4KAJ6-F1
#
_cell.length_a   1.000
_cell.length_b   1.000
_cell.length_c   1.000
_cell.angle_alpha   90.00
_cell.angle_beta   90.00
_cell.angle_gamma   90.00
#
_symmetry.space_group_name_H-M   'P 1'
#
loop_
_entity.id
_entity.type
_entity.pdbx_description
1 polymer ?
#
loop_
_entity_poly.entity_id
_entity_poly.type
_entity_poly.pdbx_seq_one_letter_code
_entity_poly.pdbx_strand_id
1 'polypeptide(L)'
;MNRLALIACRRILFLEVEEAATHIAEVSQRTWRYYESGRTQIPATLAEKMEKLMQYHAVIKERMTKDADEHRQKGEGRQVVPYYLTFEDYQKETGLDDVIGFRLDQSVKASLYLEDKVVFY
;
A
#
# COMPACT_ATOMS: atom_id res chain seq x y z
N MET A 1 15.58 6.60 -6.99
CA MET A 1 14.27 7.32 -6.99
C MET A 1 14.41 8.85 -7.05
N ASN A 2 13.54 9.56 -7.78
CA ASN A 2 13.43 11.03 -7.76
C ASN A 2 12.21 11.51 -6.95
N ARG A 3 12.06 12.83 -6.71
CA ARG A 3 10.96 13.37 -5.89
C ARG A 3 9.56 13.02 -6.40
N LEU A 4 9.36 12.95 -7.72
CA LEU A 4 8.07 12.64 -8.32
C LEU A 4 7.73 11.17 -8.12
N ALA A 5 8.71 10.29 -8.26
CA ALA A 5 8.57 8.87 -7.98
C ALA A 5 8.27 8.62 -6.49
N LEU A 6 8.88 9.36 -5.57
CA LEU A 6 8.58 9.28 -4.13
C LEU A 6 7.11 9.63 -3.84
N ILE A 7 6.63 10.75 -4.40
CA ILE A 7 5.22 11.16 -4.29
C ILE A 7 4.29 10.10 -4.87
N ALA A 8 4.63 9.54 -6.04
CA ALA A 8 3.83 8.51 -6.69
C ALA A 8 3.74 7.24 -5.83
N CYS A 9 4.86 6.73 -5.32
CA CYS A 9 4.88 5.55 -4.46
C CYS A 9 4.01 5.76 -3.21
N ARG A 10 4.17 6.91 -2.53
CA ARG A 10 3.37 7.23 -1.34
C ARG A 10 1.87 7.23 -1.65
N ARG A 11 1.48 7.84 -2.77
CA ARG A 11 0.07 7.92 -3.19
C ARG A 11 -0.50 6.59 -3.64
N ILE A 12 0.28 5.76 -4.35
CA ILE A 12 -0.16 4.42 -4.73
C ILE A 12 -0.45 3.62 -3.47
N LEU A 13 0.47 3.65 -2.51
CA LEU A 13 0.33 2.93 -1.23
C LEU A 13 -0.66 3.59 -0.26
N PHE A 14 -1.39 4.63 -0.64
CA PHE A 14 -2.29 5.40 0.23
C PHE A 14 -1.68 5.89 1.55
N LEU A 15 -0.37 6.11 1.57
CA LEU A 15 0.34 6.55 2.75
C LEU A 15 0.13 8.05 2.96
N GLU A 16 -0.24 8.42 4.19
CA GLU A 16 -0.16 9.82 4.61
C GLU A 16 1.30 10.25 4.80
N VAL A 17 1.55 11.56 4.72
CA VAL A 17 2.91 12.10 4.95
C VAL A 17 3.42 11.73 6.34
N GLU A 18 2.53 11.72 7.34
CA GLU A 18 2.85 11.31 8.69
C GLU A 18 3.26 9.85 8.77
N GLU A 19 2.47 8.96 8.20
CA GLU A 19 2.74 7.52 8.22
C GLU A 19 4.06 7.20 7.52
N ALA A 20 4.30 7.80 6.36
CA ALA A 20 5.53 7.59 5.60
C ALA A 20 6.76 8.14 6.33
N ALA A 21 6.64 9.31 6.96
CA ALA A 21 7.72 9.91 7.74
C ALA A 21 8.05 9.06 8.98
N THR A 22 7.04 8.61 9.72
CA THR A 22 7.19 7.85 10.96
C THR A 22 7.63 6.41 10.72
N HIS A 23 6.89 5.67 9.90
CA HIS A 23 7.03 4.20 9.80
C HIS A 23 8.02 3.73 8.73
N ILE A 24 8.39 4.59 7.76
CA ILE A 24 9.32 4.21 6.68
C ILE A 24 10.68 4.88 6.88
N ALA A 25 10.66 6.19 7.07
CA ALA A 25 11.87 7.01 7.08
C ALA A 25 12.41 7.31 8.49
N GLU A 26 11.59 7.18 9.53
CA GLU A 26 11.92 7.56 10.92
C GLU A 26 12.41 9.02 11.02
N VAL A 27 11.74 9.91 10.30
CA VAL A 27 12.04 11.35 10.26
C VAL A 27 10.80 12.17 10.57
N SER A 28 10.98 13.48 10.79
CA SER A 28 9.85 14.40 10.90
C SER A 28 9.07 14.51 9.58
N GLN A 29 7.76 14.80 9.67
CA GLN A 29 6.92 15.13 8.51
C GLN A 29 7.52 16.27 7.66
N ARG A 30 8.18 17.23 8.30
CA ARG A 30 8.86 18.34 7.63
C ARG A 30 10.00 17.84 6.74
N THR A 31 10.83 16.94 7.26
CA THR A 31 11.93 16.32 6.50
C THR A 31 11.39 15.55 5.29
N TRP A 32 10.32 14.78 5.47
CA TRP A 32 9.66 14.09 4.35
C TRP A 32 9.20 15.07 3.26
N ARG A 33 8.54 16.18 3.64
CA ARG A 33 8.11 17.22 2.70
C ARG A 33 9.29 17.89 1.96
N TYR A 34 10.47 17.95 2.56
CA TYR A 34 11.67 18.43 1.87
C TYR A 34 12.14 17.46 0.78
N TYR A 35 12.01 16.15 0.99
CA TYR A 35 12.26 15.15 -0.05
C TYR A 35 11.26 15.29 -1.20
N GLU A 36 9.96 15.38 -0.91
CA GLU A 36 8.92 15.49 -1.95
C GLU A 36 8.97 16.81 -2.74
N SER A 37 9.35 17.91 -2.08
CA SER A 37 9.56 19.20 -2.77
C SER A 37 10.86 19.25 -3.57
N GLY A 38 11.78 18.30 -3.34
CA GLY A 38 13.11 18.31 -3.95
C GLY A 38 14.07 19.33 -3.31
N ARG A 39 13.71 19.89 -2.15
CA ARG A 39 14.58 20.79 -1.37
C ARG A 39 15.78 20.04 -0.79
N THR A 40 15.60 18.77 -0.47
CA THR A 40 16.67 17.89 0.02
C THR A 40 16.70 16.62 -0.82
N GLN A 41 17.90 16.10 -1.04
CA GLN A 41 18.10 14.81 -1.72
C GLN A 41 17.46 13.67 -0.91
N ILE A 42 16.81 12.76 -1.61
CA ILE A 42 16.25 11.53 -1.03
C ILE A 42 17.41 10.61 -0.66
N PRO A 43 17.53 10.14 0.60
CA PRO A 43 18.53 9.15 0.98
C PRO A 43 18.38 7.86 0.17
N ALA A 44 19.50 7.26 -0.26
CA ALA A 44 19.48 6.02 -1.05
C ALA A 44 18.75 4.88 -0.32
N THR A 45 18.97 4.76 0.99
CA THR A 45 18.29 3.77 1.84
C THR A 45 16.77 3.96 1.87
N LEU A 46 16.27 5.21 1.84
CA LEU A 46 14.84 5.50 1.76
C LEU A 46 14.29 5.11 0.37
N ALA A 47 15.02 5.43 -0.70
CA ALA A 47 14.64 5.03 -2.05
C ALA A 47 14.52 3.49 -2.15
N GLU A 48 15.48 2.76 -1.63
CA GLU A 48 15.46 1.29 -1.59
C GLU A 48 14.28 0.73 -0.76
N LYS A 49 13.98 1.33 0.40
CA LYS A 49 12.81 0.94 1.21
C LYS A 49 11.50 1.11 0.40
N MET A 50 11.33 2.25 -0.26
CA MET A 50 10.14 2.50 -1.08
C MET A 50 10.04 1.56 -2.28
N GLU A 51 11.16 1.27 -2.95
CA GLU A 51 11.20 0.31 -4.06
C GLU A 51 10.84 -1.11 -3.60
N LYS A 52 11.31 -1.55 -2.43
CA LYS A 52 10.92 -2.83 -1.82
C LYS A 52 9.43 -2.89 -1.50
N LEU A 53 8.85 -1.81 -0.97
CA LEU A 53 7.40 -1.75 -0.71
C LEU A 53 6.59 -1.90 -2.00
N MET A 54 7.03 -1.28 -3.10
CA MET A 54 6.39 -1.45 -4.40
C MET A 54 6.50 -2.88 -4.93
N GLN A 55 7.63 -3.55 -4.69
CA GLN A 55 7.78 -4.97 -5.03
C GLN A 55 6.84 -5.85 -4.19
N TYR A 56 6.74 -5.60 -2.89
CA TYR A 56 5.79 -6.31 -2.02
C TYR A 56 4.34 -6.10 -2.45
N HIS A 57 3.97 -4.87 -2.81
CA HIS A 57 2.66 -4.58 -3.38
C HIS A 57 2.37 -5.45 -4.61
N ALA A 58 3.32 -5.55 -5.55
CA ALA A 58 3.15 -6.38 -6.75
C ALA A 58 2.98 -7.87 -6.42
N VAL A 59 3.76 -8.40 -5.49
CA VAL A 59 3.68 -9.80 -5.04
C VAL A 59 2.33 -10.10 -4.38
N ILE A 60 1.87 -9.23 -3.47
CA ILE A 60 0.57 -9.41 -2.80
C ILE A 60 -0.56 -9.36 -3.83
N LYS A 61 -0.50 -8.40 -4.77
CA LYS A 61 -1.48 -8.28 -5.86
C LYS A 61 -1.51 -9.53 -6.72
N GLU A 62 -0.36 -10.05 -7.16
CA GLU A 62 -0.31 -11.27 -7.98
C GLU A 62 -0.97 -12.45 -7.28
N ARG A 63 -0.65 -12.65 -5.99
CA ARG A 63 -1.27 -13.70 -5.18
C ARG A 63 -2.79 -13.53 -5.09
N MET A 64 -3.27 -12.35 -4.73
CA MET A 64 -4.71 -12.09 -4.60
C MET A 64 -5.46 -12.16 -5.94
N THR A 65 -4.82 -11.76 -7.05
CA THR A 65 -5.38 -11.95 -8.40
C THR A 65 -5.60 -13.43 -8.69
N LYS A 66 -4.62 -14.28 -8.36
CA LYS A 66 -4.75 -15.73 -8.55
C LYS A 66 -5.91 -16.30 -7.74
N ASP A 67 -6.01 -15.92 -6.46
CA ASP A 67 -7.10 -16.37 -5.59
C ASP A 67 -8.48 -15.94 -6.15
N ALA A 68 -8.59 -14.70 -6.64
CA ALA A 68 -9.82 -14.17 -7.25
C ALA A 68 -10.17 -14.86 -8.58
N ASP A 69 -9.16 -15.18 -9.40
CA ASP A 69 -9.37 -15.89 -10.67
C ASP A 69 -9.81 -17.34 -10.43
N GLU A 70 -9.23 -18.03 -9.44
CA GLU A 70 -9.68 -19.36 -9.04
C GLU A 70 -11.12 -19.35 -8.51
N HIS A 71 -11.49 -18.33 -7.72
CA HIS A 71 -12.87 -18.13 -7.25
C HIS A 71 -13.84 -17.91 -8.42
N ARG A 72 -13.47 -17.06 -9.38
CA ARG A 72 -14.28 -16.80 -10.58
C ARG A 72 -14.45 -18.05 -11.45
N GLN A 73 -13.40 -18.85 -11.61
CA GLN A 73 -13.45 -20.10 -12.39
C GLN A 73 -14.43 -21.14 -11.82
N LYS A 74 -14.71 -21.08 -10.51
CA LYS A 74 -15.74 -21.92 -9.86
C LYS A 74 -17.18 -21.45 -10.15
N GLY A 75 -17.35 -20.34 -10.86
CA GLY A 75 -18.66 -19.75 -11.16
C GLY A 75 -19.21 -18.86 -10.04
N GLU A 76 -18.39 -18.52 -9.04
CA GLU A 76 -18.80 -17.75 -7.85
C GLU A 76 -18.79 -16.23 -8.11
N GLY A 77 -18.38 -15.79 -9.31
CA GLY A 77 -18.36 -14.38 -9.71
C GLY A 77 -17.12 -13.64 -9.22
N ARG A 78 -17.30 -12.45 -8.64
CA ARG A 78 -16.22 -11.64 -8.05
C ARG A 78 -16.01 -12.04 -6.61
N GLN A 79 -14.75 -12.17 -6.20
CA GLN A 79 -14.43 -12.56 -4.83
C GLN A 79 -14.78 -11.44 -3.85
N VAL A 80 -15.51 -11.79 -2.79
CA VAL A 80 -15.86 -10.87 -1.70
C VAL A 80 -14.70 -10.81 -0.71
N VAL A 81 -14.13 -9.62 -0.46
CA VAL A 81 -12.97 -9.40 0.43
C VAL A 81 -13.22 -8.21 1.37
N PRO A 82 -12.67 -8.22 2.61
CA PRO A 82 -12.88 -7.13 3.55
C PRO A 82 -12.12 -5.87 3.11
N TYR A 83 -12.72 -4.69 3.25
CA TYR A 83 -12.06 -3.40 3.06
C TYR A 83 -12.12 -2.58 4.35
N TYR A 84 -10.97 -2.17 4.86
CA TYR A 84 -10.86 -1.54 6.18
C TYR A 84 -10.70 -0.03 6.02
N LEU A 85 -11.60 0.74 6.64
CA LEU A 85 -11.56 2.20 6.57
C LEU A 85 -10.53 2.80 7.53
N THR A 86 -10.30 2.15 8.66
CA THR A 86 -9.36 2.59 9.69
C THR A 86 -8.32 1.52 9.99
N PHE A 87 -7.16 1.94 10.50
CA PHE A 87 -6.14 1.02 10.99
C PHE A 87 -6.64 0.23 12.21
N GLU A 88 -7.49 0.84 13.04
CA GLU A 88 -8.10 0.18 14.21
C GLU A 88 -8.99 -1.00 13.79
N ASP A 89 -9.81 -0.84 12.75
CA ASP A 89 -10.63 -1.93 12.20
C ASP A 89 -9.76 -3.05 11.63
N TYR A 90 -8.71 -2.69 10.89
CA TYR A 90 -7.74 -3.64 10.35
C TYR A 90 -7.06 -4.44 11.47
N GLN A 91 -6.59 -3.75 12.50
CA GLN A 91 -5.91 -4.37 13.64
C GLN A 91 -6.85 -5.28 14.42
N LYS A 92 -8.10 -4.87 14.62
CA LYS A 92 -9.10 -5.67 15.33
C LYS A 92 -9.41 -7.00 14.61
N GLU A 93 -9.55 -6.97 13.30
CA GLU A 93 -9.93 -8.15 12.50
C GLU A 93 -8.74 -9.06 12.18
N THR A 94 -7.55 -8.49 11.95
CA THR A 94 -6.36 -9.27 11.57
C THR A 94 -5.45 -9.62 12.74
N GLY A 95 -5.53 -8.89 13.86
CA GLY A 95 -4.59 -8.96 14.98
C GLY A 95 -3.21 -8.35 14.68
N LEU A 96 -3.03 -7.70 13.52
CA LEU A 96 -1.74 -7.15 13.10
C LEU A 96 -1.61 -5.68 13.49
N ASP A 97 -0.50 -5.35 14.15
CA ASP A 97 -0.11 -3.97 14.45
C ASP A 97 0.92 -3.46 13.43
N ASP A 98 0.52 -3.41 12.15
CA ASP A 98 1.36 -3.00 11.04
C ASP A 98 0.63 -2.03 10.10
N VAL A 99 0.86 -0.73 10.29
CA VAL A 99 0.27 0.36 9.49
C VAL A 99 0.67 0.23 8.01
N ILE A 100 1.90 -0.21 7.72
CA ILE A 100 2.37 -0.35 6.34
C ILE A 100 1.69 -1.55 5.67
N GLY A 101 1.54 -2.66 6.41
CA GLY A 101 0.75 -3.82 6.00
C GLY A 101 -0.71 -3.47 5.69
N PHE A 102 -1.35 -2.69 6.56
CA PHE A 102 -2.69 -2.15 6.33
C PHE A 102 -2.78 -1.35 5.02
N ARG A 103 -1.88 -0.39 4.83
CA ARG A 103 -1.85 0.48 3.64
C ARG A 103 -1.59 -0.30 2.35
N LEU A 104 -0.68 -1.27 2.39
CA LEU A 104 -0.42 -2.20 1.29
C LEU A 104 -1.67 -3.01 0.92
N ASP A 105 -2.34 -3.61 1.91
CA ASP A 105 -3.54 -4.41 1.72
C ASP A 105 -4.68 -3.59 1.08
N GLN A 106 -4.95 -2.38 1.59
CA GLN A 106 -5.98 -1.50 1.03
C GLN A 106 -5.65 -1.06 -0.41
N SER A 107 -4.39 -0.71 -0.68
CA SER A 107 -3.92 -0.35 -2.03
C SER A 107 -4.12 -1.48 -3.03
N VAL A 108 -3.73 -2.70 -2.67
CA VAL A 108 -3.91 -3.88 -3.54
C VAL A 108 -5.39 -4.15 -3.79
N LYS A 109 -6.21 -4.17 -2.73
CA LYS A 109 -7.65 -4.42 -2.84
C LYS A 109 -8.36 -3.38 -3.71
N ALA A 110 -8.01 -2.10 -3.56
CA ALA A 110 -8.53 -1.04 -4.42
C ALA A 110 -8.16 -1.24 -5.89
N SER A 111 -6.91 -1.64 -6.18
CA SER A 111 -6.49 -1.97 -7.55
C SER A 111 -7.23 -3.18 -8.11
N LEU A 112 -7.49 -4.21 -7.30
CA LEU A 112 -8.20 -5.42 -7.74
C LEU A 112 -9.68 -5.14 -8.01
N TYR A 113 -10.29 -4.23 -7.26
CA TYR A 113 -11.66 -3.78 -7.53
C TYR A 113 -11.76 -3.06 -8.87
N LEU A 114 -10.78 -2.18 -9.17
CA LEU A 114 -10.69 -1.52 -10.48
C LEU A 114 -10.54 -2.54 -11.63
N GLU A 115 -9.86 -3.66 -11.38
CA GLU A 115 -9.68 -4.76 -12.34
C GLU A 115 -10.84 -5.76 -12.36
N ASP A 116 -11.96 -5.43 -11.70
CA ASP A 116 -13.17 -6.25 -11.60
C ASP A 116 -12.93 -7.61 -10.91
N LYS A 117 -11.83 -7.80 -10.18
CA LYS A 117 -11.48 -9.09 -9.55
C LYS A 117 -12.26 -9.32 -8.25
N VAL A 118 -12.41 -8.27 -7.45
CA VAL A 118 -13.00 -8.35 -6.10
C VAL A 118 -14.15 -7.36 -5.91
N VAL A 119 -14.95 -7.62 -4.88
CA VAL A 119 -15.94 -6.70 -4.31
C VAL A 119 -15.77 -6.64 -2.79
N PHE A 120 -16.23 -5.56 -2.17
CA PHE A 120 -16.02 -5.32 -0.75
C PHE A 120 -17.25 -5.65 0.10
N TYR A 121 -16.99 -6.01 1.35
CA TYR A 121 -17.96 -6.01 2.45
C TYR A 121 -17.41 -5.21 3.63
#